data_AF-A0A098EQY5-F1
#
_entry.id   AF-A0A098EQY5-F1
#
_cell.length_a   1.000
_cell.length_b   1.000
_cell.length_c   1.000
_cell.angle_alpha   90.00
_cell.angle_beta   90.00
_cell.angle_gamma   90.00
#
_symmetry.space_group_name_H-M   'P 1'
#
loop_
_entity.id
_entity.type
_entity.pdbx_description
1 polymer ?
#
loop_
_entity_poly.entity_id
_entity_poly.type
_entity_poly.pdbx_seq_one_letter_code
_entity_poly.pdbx_strand_id
1 'polypeptide(L)' 'MQKEIEKEQKILRLVQPNLSVQAPKWEVASNDLIVYQALDGLPAGTINKEEQRYDWVIGPENLPVIYRLD' A
#
# COMPACT_ATOMS: atom_id res chain seq x y z
N MET A 1 -0.67 -1.48 -21.96
CA MET A 1 -0.33 -0.61 -20.81
C MET A 1 -1.55 0.21 -20.38
N GLN A 2 -2.05 1.13 -21.21
CA GLN A 2 -3.28 1.92 -20.92
C GLN A 2 -4.46 1.08 -20.39
N LYS A 3 -4.76 -0.05 -21.03
CA LYS A 3 -5.85 -0.96 -20.62
C LYS A 3 -5.72 -1.48 -19.17
N GLU A 4 -4.49 -1.77 -18.72
CA GLU A 4 -4.27 -2.29 -17.37
C GLU A 4 -4.37 -1.16 -16.33
N ILE A 5 -3.88 0.04 -16.66
CA ILE A 5 -4.05 1.26 -15.84
C ILE A 5 -5.55 1.56 -15.66
N GLU A 6 -6.33 1.56 -16.74
CA GLU A 6 -7.78 1.81 -16.69
C GLU A 6 -8.52 0.75 -15.87
N LYS A 7 -8.14 -0.52 -16.03
CA LYS A 7 -8.71 -1.63 -15.28
C LYS A 7 -8.46 -1.47 -13.79
N GLU A 8 -7.22 -1.21 -13.38
CA GLU A 8 -6.85 -1.05 -11.97
C GLU A 8 -7.49 0.22 -11.38
N GLN A 9 -7.44 1.35 -12.07
CA GLN A 9 -8.08 2.59 -11.61
C GLN A 9 -9.59 2.41 -11.40
N LYS A 10 -10.27 1.67 -12.29
CA LYS A 10 -11.69 1.34 -12.13
C LYS A 10 -11.95 0.48 -10.89
N ILE A 11 -11.08 -0.50 -10.63
CA ILE A 11 -11.17 -1.34 -9.42
C ILE A 11 -10.98 -0.46 -8.17
N LEU A 12 -9.93 0.34 -8.12
CA LEU A 12 -9.62 1.24 -6.99
C LEU A 12 -10.80 2.17 -6.68
N ARG A 13 -11.39 2.80 -7.70
CA ARG A 13 -12.57 3.68 -7.55
C ARG A 13 -13.80 2.94 -7.04
N LEU A 14 -13.98 1.68 -7.42
CA LEU A 14 -15.13 0.87 -7.00
C LEU A 14 -14.99 0.39 -5.55
N VAL A 15 -13.80 -0.07 -5.16
CA VAL A 15 -13.60 -0.69 -3.84
C VAL A 15 -13.38 0.34 -2.74
N GLN A 16 -12.71 1.46 -3.03
CA GLN A 16 -12.29 2.43 -2.01
C GLN A 16 -13.42 2.92 -1.09
N PRO A 17 -14.64 3.25 -1.56
CA PRO A 17 -15.73 3.68 -0.68
C PRO A 17 -16.27 2.57 0.25
N ASN A 18 -15.92 1.31 -0.01
CA ASN A 18 -16.44 0.13 0.67
C ASN A 18 -15.41 -0.54 1.59
N LEU A 19 -14.20 0.01 1.72
CA LEU A 19 -13.12 -0.53 2.55
C LEU A 19 -12.98 0.24 3.85
N SER A 20 -12.68 -0.47 4.94
CA SER A 20 -12.27 0.13 6.23
C SER A 20 -10.79 0.50 6.29
N VAL A 21 -10.03 0.15 5.25
CA VAL A 21 -8.59 0.40 5.09
C VAL A 21 -8.34 1.34 3.91
N GLN A 22 -7.15 1.94 3.86
CA GLN A 22 -6.76 2.80 2.75
C GLN A 22 -6.45 1.99 1.48
N ALA A 23 -6.88 2.52 0.35
CA ALA A 23 -6.45 2.11 -0.98
C ALA A 23 -5.98 3.35 -1.75
N PRO A 24 -5.02 3.23 -2.70
CA PRO A 24 -4.55 4.37 -3.47
C PRO A 24 -5.67 5.06 -4.23
N LYS A 25 -5.82 6.38 -4.03
CA LYS A 25 -6.67 7.23 -4.87
C LYS A 25 -5.82 7.87 -5.94
N TRP A 26 -5.85 7.32 -7.16
CA TRP A 26 -5.13 7.93 -8.28
C TRP A 26 -5.81 9.23 -8.71
N GLU A 27 -5.20 10.35 -8.35
CA GLU A 27 -5.63 11.71 -8.72
C GLU A 27 -5.32 11.99 -10.19
N VAL A 28 -4.17 11.48 -10.66
CA VAL A 28 -3.76 11.47 -12.06
C VAL A 28 -3.50 10.02 -12.47
N ALA A 29 -4.00 9.62 -13.64
CA ALA A 29 -3.67 8.34 -14.25
C ALA A 29 -3.64 8.49 -15.77
N SER A 30 -2.44 8.49 -16.33
CA SER A 30 -2.18 8.47 -17.77
C SER A 30 -1.15 7.38 -18.10
N ASN A 31 -0.84 7.21 -19.39
CA ASN A 31 0.24 6.29 -19.80
C ASN A 31 1.62 6.68 -19.27
N ASP A 32 1.84 7.96 -19.00
CA ASP A 32 3.15 8.49 -18.64
C ASP A 32 3.33 8.65 -17.14
N LEU A 33 2.23 8.90 -16.40
CA LEU A 33 2.29 9.19 -14.98
C LEU A 33 1.01 8.79 -14.25
N ILE A 34 1.20 8.19 -13.07
CA ILE A 34 0.16 7.96 -12.07
C ILE A 34 0.59 8.68 -10.79
N VAL A 35 -0.31 9.47 -10.21
CA VAL A 35 -0.05 10.25 -8.98
C VAL A 35 -1.12 9.95 -7.95
N TYR A 36 -0.69 9.72 -6.72
CA TYR A 36 -1.53 9.54 -5.55
C TYR A 36 -0.76 9.93 -4.28
N GLN A 37 -1.48 10.31 -3.23
CA GLN A 37 -0.89 10.53 -1.91
C GLN A 37 -0.42 9.20 -1.32
N ALA A 38 0.79 9.19 -0.72
CA ALA A 38 1.30 8.03 0.00
C ALA A 38 0.31 7.59 1.09
N LEU A 39 0.12 6.27 1.23
CA LEU A 39 -0.74 5.71 2.27
C LEU A 39 -0.04 5.78 3.63
N ASP A 40 -0.83 5.76 4.69
CA ASP A 40 -0.33 5.79 6.05
C ASP A 40 0.29 4.45 6.45
N GLY A 41 1.22 4.51 7.41
CA GLY A 41 1.89 3.34 7.99
C GLY A 41 3.13 2.90 7.21
N LEU A 42 3.62 1.71 7.58
CA LEU A 42 4.78 1.07 6.97
C LEU A 42 4.36 -0.27 6.35
N PRO A 43 5.00 -0.71 5.26
CA PRO A 43 4.83 -2.08 4.78
C PRO A 43 5.15 -3.08 5.89
N ALA A 44 4.32 -4.10 6.03
CA ALA A 44 4.53 -5.23 6.95
C ALA A 44 5.91 -5.89 6.78
N GLY A 45 6.42 -5.89 5.56
CA GLY A 45 7.78 -6.26 5.23
C GLY A 45 8.14 -5.74 3.84
N THR A 46 9.43 -5.52 3.63
CA THR A 46 9.99 -5.10 2.34
C THR A 46 10.89 -6.19 1.81
N ILE A 47 10.81 -6.50 0.51
CA ILE A 47 11.73 -7.46 -0.10
C ILE A 47 13.07 -6.76 -0.32
N ASN A 48 14.10 -7.21 0.39
CA ASN A 48 15.48 -6.87 0.11
C ASN A 48 15.95 -7.69 -1.10
N LYS A 49 16.08 -7.03 -2.24
CA LYS A 49 16.43 -7.69 -3.51
C LYS A 49 17.88 -8.17 -3.53
N GLU A 50 18.78 -7.51 -2.81
CA GLU A 50 20.20 -7.86 -2.77
C GLU A 50 20.43 -9.13 -1.94
N GLU A 51 19.77 -9.21 -0.79
CA GLU A 51 19.91 -10.32 0.16
C GLU A 51 18.86 -11.43 -0.07
N GLN A 52 17.94 -11.23 -1.03
CA GLN A 52 16.84 -12.14 -1.38
C GLN A 52 16.00 -12.59 -0.17
N ARG A 53 15.80 -11.70 0.81
CA ARG A 53 14.99 -11.95 2.00
C ARG A 53 13.99 -10.83 2.25
N TYR A 54 13.05 -11.07 3.17
CA TYR A 54 12.21 -10.01 3.71
C TYR A 54 12.93 -9.31 4.85
N ASP A 55 12.90 -7.99 4.84
CA ASP A 55 13.12 -7.15 6.00
C ASP A 55 11.74 -6.91 6.64
N TRP A 56 11.47 -7.62 7.72
CA TRP A 56 10.19 -7.59 8.41
C TRP A 56 10.05 -6.36 9.30
N VAL A 57 8.89 -5.70 9.22
CA VAL A 57 8.47 -4.66 10.18
C VAL A 57 7.52 -5.25 11.20
N ILE A 58 6.80 -6.33 10.88
CA ILE A 58 6.00 -7.07 11.85
C ILE A 58 6.93 -7.80 12.82
N GLY A 59 6.84 -7.44 14.11
CA GLY A 59 7.56 -8.10 15.19
C GLY A 59 7.15 -7.52 16.55
N PRO A 60 7.47 -8.21 17.67
CA PRO A 60 7.21 -7.73 19.03
C PRO A 60 7.70 -6.29 19.28
N GLU A 61 8.81 -5.91 18.64
CA GLU A 61 9.43 -4.59 18.70
C GLU A 61 8.57 -3.47 18.10
N ASN A 62 7.68 -3.80 17.17
CA ASN A 62 6.83 -2.85 16.43
C ASN A 62 5.34 -3.01 16.76
N LEU A 63 5.01 -3.63 17.89
CA LEU A 63 3.63 -3.69 18.36
C LEU A 63 3.11 -2.28 18.68
N PRO A 64 1.88 -1.94 18.23
CA PRO A 64 1.21 -0.73 18.69
C PRO A 64 1.17 -0.68 20.21
N VAL A 65 1.31 0.53 20.78
CA VAL A 65 1.45 0.73 22.22
C VAL A 65 0.33 0.05 23.02
N ILE A 66 -0.89 0.03 22.49
CA ILE A 66 -2.07 -0.60 23.10
C ILE A 66 -1.95 -2.11 23.32
N TYR A 67 -0.97 -2.77 22.69
CA TYR A 67 -0.72 -4.21 22.80
C TYR A 67 0.58 -4.54 23.56
N ARG A 68 1.30 -3.53 24.07
CA ARG A 68 2.50 -3.75 24.89
C ARG A 68 2.08 -3.78 26.35
N LEU A 69 2.12 -4.97 26.98
CA LEU A 69 2.00 -5.12 28.43
C LEU A 69 3.28 -4.53 29.05
N ASP A 70 3.14 -3.55 29.92
CA ASP A 70 4.21 -2.92 30.70
C ASP A 70 4.84 -3.87 31.74
#